data_AF-A0A2E9D0Q1-F1
#
_entry.id   AF-A0A2E9D0Q1-F1
#
_cell.length_a   1.000
_cell.length_b   1.000
_cell.length_c   1.000
_cell.angle_alpha   90.00
_cell.angle_beta   90.00
_cell.angle_gamma   90.00
#
_symmetry.space_group_name_H-M   'P 1'
#
loop_
_entity.id
_entity.type
_entity.pdbx_description
1 polymer ?
#
loop_
_entity_poly.entity_id
_entity_poly.type
_entity_poly.pdbx_seq_one_letter_code
_entity_poly.pdbx_strand_id
1 'polypeptide(L)'
;MTPLLTSFRLLGGALTAILFFASPVSADDAPLPNPTSEDFCIAVQNMLATTEVESTNTVFNDMPEYRHSKPSPDPLMIYQVVTYDEKRPVMVSCKIKAADHIRAVHGEDAAGEQGNCADVTKRVKAQAIAELEVDNPDNVVEKAKSFVIDVNEPFTTGRSYLSDFELSFEGDDGNIHFNSPGLQVNWDDWKYWIMPNMIRGQTYCHIPTVSYMKAVATGAVEPGTVMTTADDAPTQPFAQ
;
A
#
# COMPACT_ATOMS: atom_id res chain seq x y z
N MET A 1 -74.96 36.92 -37.64
CA MET A 1 -74.56 35.69 -38.35
C MET A 1 -73.04 35.69 -38.48
N THR A 2 -72.35 35.10 -37.51
CA THR A 2 -70.88 34.94 -37.44
C THR A 2 -70.60 33.83 -36.40
N PRO A 3 -69.60 32.95 -36.56
CA PRO A 3 -69.70 31.53 -36.20
C PRO A 3 -69.00 31.11 -34.89
N LEU A 4 -69.35 29.89 -34.45
CA LEU A 4 -68.68 29.05 -33.45
C LEU A 4 -67.25 28.69 -33.86
N LEU A 5 -66.36 28.48 -32.86
CA LEU A 5 -65.18 27.59 -32.86
C LEU A 5 -64.76 27.36 -31.39
N THR A 6 -65.28 26.33 -30.70
CA THR A 6 -64.70 24.98 -30.49
C THR A 6 -63.26 24.97 -29.96
N SER A 7 -63.11 24.78 -28.64
CA SER A 7 -61.83 24.54 -27.95
C SER A 7 -61.47 23.05 -27.95
N PHE A 8 -60.28 22.72 -28.45
CA PHE A 8 -59.66 21.39 -28.36
C PHE A 8 -58.68 21.38 -27.17
N ARG A 9 -58.87 20.50 -26.19
CA ARG A 9 -57.89 20.24 -25.11
C ARG A 9 -57.05 19.02 -25.49
N LEU A 10 -55.75 19.22 -25.69
CA LEU A 10 -54.75 18.16 -25.79
C LEU A 10 -54.35 17.71 -24.38
N LEU A 11 -54.58 16.43 -24.05
CA LEU A 11 -53.93 15.77 -22.91
C LEU A 11 -52.52 15.31 -23.36
N GLY A 12 -51.48 15.94 -22.79
CA GLY A 12 -50.10 15.45 -22.90
C GLY A 12 -49.82 14.42 -21.82
N GLY A 13 -49.63 13.16 -22.21
CA GLY A 13 -49.12 12.11 -21.33
C GLY A 13 -47.60 12.22 -21.19
N ALA A 14 -47.12 12.41 -19.96
CA ALA A 14 -45.70 12.41 -19.65
C ALA A 14 -45.20 10.95 -19.55
N LEU A 15 -44.33 10.55 -20.48
CA LEU A 15 -43.56 9.30 -20.41
C LEU A 15 -42.36 9.56 -19.50
N THR A 16 -42.36 9.02 -18.28
CA THR A 16 -41.21 9.08 -17.37
C THR A 16 -40.23 7.96 -17.72
N ALA A 17 -39.13 8.30 -18.38
CA ALA A 17 -38.02 7.37 -18.60
C ALA A 17 -37.22 7.21 -17.30
N ILE A 18 -37.16 5.98 -16.77
CA ILE A 18 -36.31 5.63 -15.62
C ILE A 18 -34.89 5.37 -16.16
N LEU A 19 -34.00 6.34 -15.98
CA LEU A 19 -32.56 6.18 -16.21
C LEU A 19 -31.95 5.46 -15.00
N PHE A 20 -31.51 4.21 -15.20
CA PHE A 20 -30.63 3.53 -14.26
C PHE A 20 -29.26 4.20 -14.31
N PHE A 21 -28.95 5.03 -13.31
CA PHE A 21 -27.58 5.47 -13.05
C PHE A 21 -26.83 4.30 -12.41
N ALA A 22 -26.07 3.54 -13.21
CA ALA A 22 -25.01 2.71 -12.68
C ALA A 22 -23.90 3.65 -12.22
N SER A 23 -23.72 3.79 -10.91
CA SER A 23 -22.58 4.53 -10.36
C SER A 23 -21.29 3.84 -10.83
N PRO A 24 -20.31 4.58 -11.38
CA PRO A 24 -19.02 4.00 -11.68
C PRO A 24 -18.38 3.53 -10.37
N VAL A 25 -18.01 2.26 -10.30
CA VAL A 25 -17.07 1.77 -9.29
C VAL A 25 -15.74 2.47 -9.55
N SER A 26 -15.29 3.28 -8.60
CA SER A 26 -13.97 3.93 -8.67
C SER A 26 -12.89 2.86 -8.74
N ALA A 27 -11.97 2.98 -9.70
CA ALA A 27 -10.82 2.07 -9.84
C ALA A 27 -9.87 2.09 -8.64
N ASP A 28 -9.98 3.09 -7.77
CA ASP A 28 -9.19 3.23 -6.53
C ASP A 28 -9.50 2.18 -5.45
N ASP A 29 -10.62 1.45 -5.55
CA ASP A 29 -11.05 0.48 -4.54
C ASP A 29 -10.59 -0.96 -4.82
N ALA A 30 -9.78 -1.19 -5.87
CA ALA A 30 -9.27 -2.53 -6.14
C ALA A 30 -8.44 -3.05 -4.93
N PRO A 31 -8.59 -4.33 -4.55
CA PRO A 31 -7.78 -4.93 -3.49
C PRO A 31 -6.30 -4.92 -3.88
N LEU A 32 -5.42 -4.78 -2.89
CA LEU A 32 -4.00 -4.96 -3.12
C LEU A 32 -3.72 -6.41 -3.55
N PRO A 33 -2.72 -6.63 -4.42
CA PRO A 33 -2.30 -7.97 -4.79
C PRO A 33 -1.91 -8.83 -3.59
N ASN A 34 -1.76 -10.14 -3.80
CA ASN A 34 -1.26 -11.02 -2.75
C ASN A 34 0.15 -10.54 -2.32
N PRO A 35 0.45 -10.39 -1.02
CA PRO A 35 1.77 -9.94 -0.56
C PRO A 35 2.94 -10.82 -0.99
N THR A 36 2.70 -12.06 -1.39
CA THR A 36 3.72 -12.99 -1.89
C THR A 36 3.86 -13.01 -3.41
N SER A 37 3.00 -12.31 -4.16
CA SER A 37 3.15 -12.18 -5.61
C SER A 37 4.12 -11.06 -5.98
N GLU A 38 4.66 -11.13 -7.19
CA GLU A 38 5.52 -10.09 -7.76
C GLU A 38 4.77 -8.76 -8.01
N ASP A 39 3.44 -8.81 -8.09
CA ASP A 39 2.61 -7.63 -8.33
C ASP A 39 2.48 -6.70 -7.12
N PHE A 40 2.75 -7.19 -5.90
CA PHE A 40 2.50 -6.39 -4.69
C PHE A 40 3.36 -5.13 -4.66
N CYS A 41 4.69 -5.24 -4.74
CA CYS A 41 5.54 -4.04 -4.74
C CYS A 41 5.41 -3.20 -6.02
N ILE A 42 4.91 -3.75 -7.14
CA ILE A 42 4.54 -2.98 -8.33
C ILE A 42 3.35 -2.07 -8.00
N ALA A 43 2.30 -2.61 -7.40
CA ALA A 43 1.16 -1.82 -6.95
C ALA A 43 1.57 -0.74 -5.92
N VAL A 44 2.50 -1.07 -5.02
CA VAL A 44 3.08 -0.10 -4.08
C VAL A 44 3.87 1.00 -4.79
N GLN A 45 4.72 0.69 -5.78
CA GLN A 45 5.44 1.68 -6.60
C GLN A 45 4.47 2.63 -7.31
N ASN A 46 3.43 2.08 -7.93
CA ASN A 46 2.44 2.86 -8.67
C ASN A 46 1.66 3.80 -7.74
N MET A 47 1.27 3.31 -6.56
CA MET A 47 0.53 4.12 -5.60
C MET A 47 1.40 5.19 -4.96
N LEU A 48 2.63 4.85 -4.56
CA LEU A 48 3.51 5.79 -3.86
C LEU A 48 4.06 6.87 -4.79
N ALA A 49 4.38 6.55 -6.04
CA ALA A 49 4.89 7.55 -6.98
C ALA A 49 3.80 8.16 -7.87
N THR A 50 2.55 7.69 -7.77
CA THR A 50 1.47 8.03 -8.71
C THR A 50 1.98 7.93 -10.16
N THR A 51 2.46 6.74 -10.53
CA THR A 51 3.17 6.50 -11.79
C THR A 51 2.56 5.34 -12.56
N GLU A 52 2.63 5.43 -13.89
CA GLU A 52 2.30 4.34 -14.84
C GLU A 52 3.56 3.76 -15.50
N VAL A 53 4.76 4.22 -15.11
CA VAL A 53 6.02 3.68 -15.65
C VAL A 53 6.12 2.21 -15.24
N GLU A 54 6.23 1.33 -16.22
CA GLU A 54 6.31 -0.11 -15.99
C GLU A 54 7.54 -0.44 -15.15
N SER A 55 7.32 -1.18 -14.06
CA SER A 55 8.38 -1.63 -13.16
C SER A 55 8.56 -3.14 -13.24
N THR A 56 9.81 -3.59 -13.22
CA THR A 56 10.16 -5.00 -13.06
C THR A 56 10.51 -5.26 -11.59
N ASN A 57 9.77 -6.16 -10.94
CA ASN A 57 10.01 -6.54 -9.55
C ASN A 57 10.84 -7.82 -9.46
N THR A 58 11.77 -7.87 -8.51
CA THR A 58 12.42 -9.12 -8.11
C THR A 58 12.05 -9.44 -6.66
N VAL A 59 11.45 -10.62 -6.45
CA VAL A 59 11.11 -11.14 -5.13
C VAL A 59 12.27 -11.98 -4.62
N PHE A 60 12.89 -11.51 -3.54
CA PHE A 60 13.95 -12.23 -2.86
C PHE A 60 13.38 -13.24 -1.87
N ASN A 61 14.05 -14.38 -1.77
CA ASN A 61 13.74 -15.44 -0.81
C ASN A 61 14.71 -15.48 0.37
N ASP A 62 15.68 -14.56 0.41
CA ASP A 62 16.67 -14.42 1.47
C ASP A 62 16.88 -12.92 1.79
N MET A 63 17.03 -12.63 3.08
CA MET A 63 17.22 -11.26 3.56
C MET A 63 18.58 -10.66 3.14
N PRO A 64 19.70 -11.42 3.09
CA PRO A 64 20.99 -10.87 2.65
C PRO A 64 20.98 -10.26 1.25
N GLU A 65 20.47 -10.97 0.23
CA GLU A 65 20.35 -10.43 -1.12
C GLU A 65 19.44 -9.21 -1.17
N TYR A 66 18.30 -9.26 -0.46
CA TYR A 66 17.42 -8.11 -0.33
C TYR A 66 18.14 -6.90 0.28
N ARG A 67 18.89 -7.06 1.37
CA ARG A 67 19.62 -5.97 2.04
C ARG A 67 20.59 -5.28 1.11
N HIS A 68 21.27 -6.04 0.25
CA HIS A 68 22.28 -5.53 -0.68
C HIS A 68 21.71 -5.00 -2.02
N SER A 69 20.44 -5.26 -2.33
CA SER A 69 19.77 -4.74 -3.53
C SER A 69 19.51 -3.23 -3.46
N LYS A 70 19.52 -2.57 -4.64
CA LYS A 70 19.29 -1.12 -4.80
C LYS A 70 18.50 -0.83 -6.08
N PRO A 71 17.27 -0.28 -5.99
CA PRO A 71 16.39 -0.13 -7.15
C PRO A 71 16.99 0.84 -8.18
N SER A 72 16.66 0.62 -9.45
CA SER A 72 17.11 1.42 -10.60
C SER A 72 15.95 2.17 -11.23
N PRO A 73 16.11 3.42 -11.69
CA PRO A 73 15.05 4.14 -12.42
C PRO A 73 14.97 3.78 -13.91
N ASP A 74 16.04 3.23 -14.52
CA ASP A 74 16.08 2.84 -15.93
C ASP A 74 16.97 1.58 -16.16
N PRO A 75 16.38 0.44 -16.59
CA PRO A 75 14.95 0.17 -16.51
C PRO A 75 14.45 0.32 -15.06
N LEU A 76 13.16 0.59 -14.86
CA LEU A 76 12.58 0.75 -13.52
C LEU A 76 12.56 -0.61 -12.80
N MET A 77 13.61 -0.88 -12.03
CA MET A 77 13.79 -2.11 -11.28
C MET A 77 13.47 -1.87 -9.80
N ILE A 78 12.58 -2.68 -9.25
CA ILE A 78 12.17 -2.64 -7.84
C ILE A 78 12.34 -4.00 -7.17
N TYR A 79 12.29 -4.02 -5.84
CA TYR A 79 12.60 -5.22 -5.07
C TYR A 79 11.62 -5.46 -3.94
N GLN A 80 11.39 -6.75 -3.68
CA GLN A 80 10.47 -7.23 -2.66
C GLN A 80 11.12 -8.33 -1.82
N VAL A 81 10.82 -8.35 -0.53
CA VAL A 81 11.00 -9.54 0.31
C VAL A 81 9.81 -9.66 1.25
N VAL A 82 9.38 -10.89 1.53
CA VAL A 82 8.30 -11.18 2.47
C VAL A 82 8.90 -11.84 3.69
N THR A 83 8.51 -11.40 4.88
CA THR A 83 8.90 -12.05 6.14
C THR A 83 7.70 -12.82 6.71
N TYR A 84 7.96 -13.99 7.27
CA TYR A 84 6.97 -14.95 7.73
C TYR A 84 7.03 -15.18 9.23
N ASP A 85 5.86 -15.39 9.83
CA ASP A 85 5.71 -16.07 11.11
C ASP A 85 5.19 -17.47 10.82
N GLU A 86 6.06 -18.46 10.98
CA GLU A 86 5.88 -19.82 10.47
C GLU A 86 5.50 -19.86 8.99
N LYS A 87 4.20 -19.94 8.67
CA LYS A 87 3.66 -19.99 7.31
C LYS A 87 2.90 -18.71 6.93
N ARG A 88 2.64 -17.83 7.88
CA ARG A 88 1.86 -16.61 7.68
C ARG A 88 2.80 -15.52 7.15
N PRO A 89 2.55 -14.92 5.98
CA PRO A 89 3.28 -13.73 5.60
C PRO A 89 2.86 -12.60 6.55
N VAL A 90 3.84 -11.98 7.22
CA VAL A 90 3.61 -10.97 8.27
C VAL A 90 3.85 -9.57 7.74
N MET A 91 4.90 -9.41 6.94
CA MET A 91 5.35 -8.13 6.43
C MET A 91 5.90 -8.29 5.02
N VAL A 92 5.65 -7.30 4.16
CA VAL A 92 6.35 -7.14 2.89
C VAL A 92 7.25 -5.91 2.98
N SER A 93 8.48 -6.06 2.51
CA SER A 93 9.42 -4.94 2.40
C SER A 93 9.63 -4.63 0.93
N CYS A 94 9.29 -3.41 0.51
CA CYS A 94 9.44 -2.95 -0.87
C CYS A 94 10.58 -1.92 -0.95
N LYS A 95 11.53 -2.10 -1.87
CA LYS A 95 12.49 -1.07 -2.27
C LYS A 95 12.12 -0.55 -3.66
N ILE A 96 11.68 0.70 -3.73
CA ILE A 96 11.15 1.32 -4.95
C ILE A 96 11.87 2.64 -5.25
N LYS A 97 11.54 3.27 -6.39
CA LYS A 97 12.07 4.59 -6.77
C LYS A 97 11.11 5.69 -6.32
N ALA A 98 11.70 6.78 -5.83
CA ALA A 98 10.97 7.99 -5.50
C ALA A 98 10.42 8.65 -6.78
N ALA A 99 9.24 9.29 -6.66
CA ALA A 99 8.54 9.94 -7.77
C ALA A 99 9.41 10.99 -8.48
N ASP A 100 10.20 11.75 -7.73
CA ASP A 100 11.09 12.77 -8.28
C ASP A 100 12.20 12.18 -9.17
N HIS A 101 12.77 11.04 -8.78
CA HIS A 101 13.75 10.33 -9.61
C HIS A 101 13.10 9.76 -10.87
N ILE A 102 11.87 9.25 -10.76
CA ILE A 102 11.13 8.75 -11.93
C ILE A 102 10.91 9.90 -12.92
N ARG A 103 10.45 11.07 -12.45
CA ARG A 103 10.32 12.26 -13.30
C ARG A 103 11.64 12.70 -13.94
N ALA A 104 12.73 12.69 -13.18
CA ALA A 104 14.03 13.09 -13.68
C ALA A 104 14.54 12.22 -14.84
N VAL A 105 14.09 10.97 -14.92
CA VAL A 105 14.52 10.00 -15.94
C VAL A 105 13.50 9.88 -17.08
N HIS A 106 12.21 9.86 -16.77
CA HIS A 106 11.13 9.56 -17.72
C HIS A 106 10.30 10.79 -18.15
N GLY A 107 10.59 11.97 -17.61
CA GLY A 107 9.90 13.24 -17.89
C GLY A 107 8.96 13.68 -16.77
N GLU A 108 8.65 14.98 -16.70
CA GLU A 108 7.91 15.56 -15.56
C GLU A 108 6.51 14.94 -15.34
N ASP A 109 5.85 14.46 -16.39
CA ASP A 109 4.52 13.85 -16.31
C ASP A 109 4.56 12.34 -15.93
N ALA A 110 5.75 11.74 -15.78
CA ALA A 110 5.89 10.30 -15.57
C ALA A 110 5.50 9.83 -14.14
N ALA A 111 5.48 10.73 -13.16
CA ALA A 111 5.11 10.43 -11.78
C ALA A 111 4.59 11.66 -11.04
N GLY A 112 3.54 11.48 -10.24
CA GLY A 112 2.90 12.53 -9.45
C GLY A 112 3.61 12.83 -8.11
N GLU A 113 2.83 13.24 -7.12
CA GLU A 113 3.36 13.48 -5.77
C GLU A 113 3.77 12.18 -5.08
N GLN A 114 4.83 12.25 -4.28
CA GLN A 114 5.31 11.12 -3.49
C GLN A 114 4.39 10.88 -2.29
N GLY A 115 3.73 9.74 -2.25
CA GLY A 115 2.97 9.23 -1.10
C GLY A 115 3.86 8.66 0.00
N ASN A 116 3.25 8.20 1.10
CA ASN A 116 3.94 7.62 2.25
C ASN A 116 3.52 6.15 2.53
N CYS A 117 4.35 5.41 3.25
CA CYS A 117 4.12 3.99 3.55
C CYS A 117 2.86 3.74 4.43
N ALA A 118 2.46 4.73 5.24
CA ALA A 118 1.27 4.63 6.07
C ALA A 118 -0.02 4.62 5.24
N ASP A 119 -0.06 5.30 4.09
CA ASP A 119 -1.22 5.28 3.20
C ASP A 119 -1.39 3.90 2.53
N VAL A 120 -0.29 3.23 2.19
CA VAL A 120 -0.33 1.82 1.76
C VAL A 120 -0.90 0.93 2.87
N THR A 121 -0.44 1.15 4.09
CA THR A 121 -0.86 0.38 5.25
C THR A 121 -2.33 0.62 5.62
N LYS A 122 -2.86 1.83 5.41
CA LYS A 122 -4.30 2.11 5.51
C LYS A 122 -5.10 1.32 4.49
N ARG A 123 -4.60 1.13 3.27
CA ARG A 123 -5.24 0.30 2.24
C ARG A 123 -5.21 -1.19 2.60
N VAL A 124 -4.11 -1.68 3.17
CA VAL A 124 -4.04 -3.03 3.76
C VAL A 124 -5.10 -3.18 4.86
N LYS A 125 -5.21 -2.21 5.79
CA LYS A 125 -6.22 -2.23 6.86
C LYS A 125 -7.64 -2.28 6.28
N ALA A 126 -7.95 -1.43 5.30
CA ALA A 126 -9.25 -1.39 4.66
C ALA A 126 -9.62 -2.74 4.03
N GLN A 127 -8.67 -3.36 3.32
CA GLN A 127 -8.87 -4.70 2.77
C GLN A 127 -9.05 -5.77 3.86
N ALA A 128 -8.26 -5.72 4.93
CA ALA A 128 -8.42 -6.64 6.06
C ALA A 128 -9.82 -6.54 6.69
N ILE A 129 -10.34 -5.33 6.87
CA ILE A 129 -11.70 -5.10 7.37
C ILE A 129 -12.73 -5.71 6.41
N ALA A 130 -12.64 -5.38 5.11
CA ALA A 130 -13.58 -5.88 4.10
C ALA A 130 -13.59 -7.42 4.04
N GLU A 131 -12.43 -8.07 4.16
CA GLU A 131 -12.35 -9.53 4.20
C GLU A 131 -12.86 -10.14 5.51
N LEU A 132 -12.75 -9.42 6.64
CA LEU A 132 -13.29 -9.90 7.93
C LEU A 132 -14.82 -9.81 7.97
N GLU A 133 -15.40 -8.77 7.37
CA GLU A 133 -16.85 -8.53 7.33
C GLU A 133 -17.67 -9.65 6.67
N VAL A 134 -17.04 -10.52 5.87
CA VAL A 134 -17.73 -11.63 5.19
C VAL A 134 -18.17 -12.72 6.17
N ASP A 135 -17.29 -13.15 7.07
CA ASP A 135 -17.47 -14.39 7.86
C ASP A 135 -17.05 -14.27 9.34
N ASN A 136 -16.70 -13.08 9.84
CA ASN A 136 -16.25 -12.90 11.22
C ASN A 136 -17.30 -12.18 12.08
N PRO A 137 -17.36 -12.46 13.39
CA PRO A 137 -18.21 -11.74 14.32
C PRO A 137 -17.92 -10.23 14.34
N ASP A 138 -18.96 -9.41 14.58
CA ASP A 138 -18.85 -7.94 14.61
C ASP A 138 -17.73 -7.43 15.52
N ASN A 139 -17.49 -8.07 16.68
CA ASN A 139 -16.43 -7.63 17.58
C ASN A 139 -15.02 -7.79 16.99
N VAL A 140 -14.80 -8.75 16.09
CA VAL A 140 -13.52 -8.90 15.36
C VAL A 140 -13.37 -7.78 14.33
N VAL A 141 -14.44 -7.47 13.61
CA VAL A 141 -14.48 -6.39 12.62
C VAL A 141 -14.25 -5.03 13.30
N GLU A 142 -14.93 -4.77 14.42
CA GLU A 142 -14.78 -3.52 15.18
C GLU A 142 -13.37 -3.38 15.77
N LYS A 143 -12.76 -4.48 16.23
CA LYS A 143 -11.34 -4.47 16.63
C LYS A 143 -10.43 -4.10 15.46
N ALA A 144 -10.64 -4.65 14.27
CA ALA A 144 -9.86 -4.28 13.09
C ALA A 144 -10.07 -2.82 12.69
N LYS A 145 -11.29 -2.30 12.80
CA LYS A 145 -11.61 -0.88 12.55
C LYS A 145 -10.90 0.05 13.54
N SER A 146 -10.72 -0.36 14.79
CA SER A 146 -10.05 0.45 15.83
C SER A 146 -8.52 0.50 15.69
N PHE A 147 -7.89 -0.31 14.83
CA PHE A 147 -6.44 -0.27 14.62
C PHE A 147 -5.97 1.13 14.21
N VAL A 148 -4.88 1.60 14.81
CA VAL A 148 -4.24 2.87 14.45
C VAL A 148 -3.08 2.57 13.50
N ILE A 149 -3.01 3.30 12.39
CA ILE A 149 -1.87 3.22 11.46
C ILE A 149 -0.98 4.44 11.71
N ASP A 150 0.21 4.21 12.24
CA ASP A 150 1.12 5.29 12.58
C ASP A 150 1.80 5.84 11.33
N VAL A 151 1.93 7.17 11.30
CA VAL A 151 2.71 7.88 10.28
C VAL A 151 4.12 8.03 10.83
N ASN A 152 4.99 7.09 10.47
CA ASN A 152 6.39 7.12 10.89
C ASN A 152 7.18 8.15 10.06
N GLU A 153 8.02 8.94 10.72
CA GLU A 153 9.00 9.78 10.04
C GLU A 153 9.95 8.88 9.22
N PRO A 154 10.12 9.10 7.91
CA PRO A 154 10.98 8.26 7.10
C PRO A 154 12.45 8.33 7.53
N PHE A 155 13.11 7.18 7.53
CA PHE A 155 14.55 7.12 7.65
C PHE A 155 15.23 7.72 6.42
N THR A 156 16.46 8.18 6.61
CA THR A 156 17.31 8.72 5.53
C THR A 156 18.52 7.83 5.25
N THR A 157 18.70 6.74 6.00
CA THR A 157 19.81 5.80 5.83
C THR A 157 19.33 4.37 5.75
N GLY A 158 19.96 3.58 4.87
CA GLY A 158 19.64 2.16 4.73
C GLY A 158 19.89 1.36 6.02
N ARG A 159 20.84 1.79 6.86
CA ARG A 159 21.08 1.12 8.16
C ARG A 159 19.89 1.27 9.10
N SER A 160 19.29 2.45 9.17
CA SER A 160 18.10 2.69 10.00
C SER A 160 16.86 2.00 9.43
N TYR A 161 16.73 1.96 8.10
CA TYR A 161 15.68 1.17 7.45
C TYR A 161 15.75 -0.31 7.81
N LEU A 162 16.98 -0.85 7.90
CA LEU A 162 17.23 -2.25 8.20
C LEU A 162 17.39 -2.56 9.71
N SER A 163 16.99 -1.66 10.61
CA SER A 163 16.98 -1.97 12.05
C SER A 163 15.69 -2.67 12.46
N ASP A 164 15.74 -3.39 13.56
CA ASP A 164 14.54 -3.99 14.16
C ASP A 164 13.54 -2.93 14.58
N PHE A 165 12.25 -3.24 14.50
CA PHE A 165 11.16 -2.37 14.92
C PHE A 165 9.91 -3.18 15.31
N GLU A 166 9.04 -2.59 16.11
CA GLU A 166 7.72 -3.18 16.42
C GLU A 166 6.76 -2.95 15.25
N LEU A 167 6.29 -4.00 14.60
CA LEU A 167 5.32 -3.90 13.51
C LEU A 167 3.91 -3.60 14.04
N SER A 168 3.57 -4.12 15.21
CA SER A 168 2.37 -3.77 15.94
C SER A 168 2.66 -3.68 17.43
N PHE A 169 1.90 -2.86 18.15
CA PHE A 169 2.00 -2.69 19.60
C PHE A 169 0.69 -2.15 20.17
N GLU A 170 0.50 -2.29 21.49
CA GLU A 170 -0.61 -1.64 22.19
C GLU A 170 -0.18 -0.21 22.57
N GLY A 171 -0.94 0.78 22.12
CA GLY A 171 -0.68 2.18 22.42
C GLY A 171 -1.18 2.59 23.81
N ASP A 172 -0.72 3.74 24.29
CA ASP A 172 -1.19 4.33 25.56
C ASP A 172 -2.69 4.68 25.53
N ASP A 173 -3.29 4.75 24.35
CA ASP A 173 -4.71 4.98 24.12
C ASP A 173 -5.56 3.69 24.21
N GLY A 174 -4.92 2.53 24.43
CA GLY A 174 -5.55 1.21 24.49
C GLY A 174 -5.92 0.62 23.13
N ASN A 175 -5.54 1.26 22.02
CA ASN A 175 -5.71 0.71 20.69
C ASN A 175 -4.47 -0.06 20.26
N ILE A 176 -4.64 -0.92 19.25
CA ILE A 176 -3.50 -1.59 18.60
C ILE A 176 -3.01 -0.68 17.48
N HIS A 177 -1.74 -0.32 17.54
CA HIS A 177 -1.03 0.45 16.55
C HIS A 177 -0.26 -0.45 15.59
N PHE A 178 -0.11 -0.01 14.35
CA PHE A 178 0.74 -0.64 13.34
C PHE A 178 1.72 0.38 12.79
N ASN A 179 3.00 0.02 12.83
CA ASN A 179 4.06 0.79 12.20
C ASN A 179 4.25 0.36 10.74
N SER A 180 4.67 1.32 9.92
CA SER A 180 5.07 1.10 8.53
C SER A 180 6.33 1.92 8.21
N PRO A 181 7.45 1.68 8.93
CA PRO A 181 8.63 2.51 8.80
C PRO A 181 9.14 2.45 7.35
N GLY A 182 9.52 3.61 6.86
CA GLY A 182 10.02 3.77 5.51
C GLY A 182 11.40 4.40 5.48
N LEU A 183 12.00 4.39 4.30
CA LEU A 183 13.15 5.22 3.96
C LEU A 183 12.74 6.16 2.84
N GLN A 184 13.09 7.43 2.95
CA GLN A 184 12.90 8.41 1.89
C GLN A 184 14.20 9.18 1.66
N VAL A 185 14.74 9.06 0.45
CA VAL A 185 15.86 9.88 -0.03
C VAL A 185 15.42 10.51 -1.33
N ASN A 186 15.08 11.79 -1.30
CA ASN A 186 14.66 12.54 -2.48
C ASN A 186 15.85 12.71 -3.45
N TRP A 187 15.57 12.57 -4.74
CA TRP A 187 16.53 12.79 -5.81
C TRP A 187 17.04 14.24 -5.84
N ASP A 188 16.13 15.20 -5.70
CA ASP A 188 16.42 16.63 -5.84
C ASP A 188 16.81 17.32 -4.53
N ASP A 189 16.86 16.60 -3.40
CA ASP A 189 17.33 17.19 -2.14
C ASP A 189 18.84 17.42 -2.21
N TRP A 190 19.22 18.71 -2.14
CA TRP A 190 20.59 19.21 -2.20
C TRP A 190 21.52 18.53 -1.19
N LYS A 191 21.00 18.06 -0.05
CA LYS A 191 21.77 17.34 0.98
C LYS A 191 22.43 16.07 0.42
N TYR A 192 21.86 15.48 -0.64
CA TYR A 192 22.35 14.23 -1.21
C TYR A 192 23.08 14.40 -2.55
N TRP A 193 23.32 15.62 -3.04
CA TRP A 193 23.97 15.83 -4.36
C TRP A 193 25.38 15.26 -4.48
N ILE A 194 26.13 15.18 -3.37
CA ILE A 194 27.48 14.60 -3.35
C ILE A 194 27.46 13.07 -3.19
N MET A 195 26.30 12.47 -2.94
CA MET A 195 26.15 11.04 -2.78
C MET A 195 26.10 10.33 -4.13
N PRO A 196 26.58 9.07 -4.23
CA PRO A 196 26.42 8.28 -5.44
C PRO A 196 24.96 8.18 -5.87
N ASN A 197 24.68 8.31 -7.18
CA ASN A 197 23.30 8.25 -7.71
C ASN A 197 22.55 6.98 -7.32
N MET A 198 23.27 5.87 -7.13
CA MET A 198 22.71 4.58 -6.71
C MET A 198 22.03 4.61 -5.33
N ILE A 199 22.25 5.63 -4.50
CA ILE A 199 21.61 5.78 -3.18
C ILE A 199 20.62 6.96 -3.09
N ARG A 200 20.37 7.65 -4.21
CA ARG A 200 19.47 8.81 -4.30
C ARG A 200 18.14 8.44 -4.94
N GLY A 201 17.09 9.19 -4.62
CA GLY A 201 15.76 9.02 -5.20
C GLY A 201 15.19 7.63 -4.90
N GLN A 202 15.17 7.27 -3.63
CA GLN A 202 14.74 5.96 -3.14
C GLN A 202 13.62 6.12 -2.14
N THR A 203 12.62 5.25 -2.24
CA THR A 203 11.54 5.13 -1.27
C THR A 203 11.43 3.67 -0.90
N TYR A 204 11.63 3.33 0.37
CA TYR A 204 11.47 1.96 0.84
C TYR A 204 10.37 1.91 1.89
N CYS A 205 9.61 0.82 1.94
CA CYS A 205 8.54 0.64 2.91
C CYS A 205 8.59 -0.76 3.52
N HIS A 206 8.32 -0.84 4.83
CA HIS A 206 7.87 -2.04 5.49
C HIS A 206 6.35 -1.96 5.69
N ILE A 207 5.62 -2.95 5.18
CA ILE A 207 4.16 -2.93 5.13
C ILE A 207 3.64 -4.21 5.79
N PRO A 208 2.84 -4.12 6.87
CA PRO A 208 2.17 -5.31 7.42
C PRO A 208 1.22 -5.91 6.38
N THR A 209 1.02 -7.23 6.39
CA THR A 209 0.13 -7.89 5.44
C THR A 209 -1.33 -7.88 5.90
N VAL A 210 -2.24 -8.07 4.95
CA VAL A 210 -3.67 -8.30 5.23
C VAL A 210 -3.86 -9.51 6.16
N SER A 211 -3.14 -10.61 5.89
CA SER A 211 -3.22 -11.83 6.72
C SER A 211 -2.75 -11.61 8.15
N TYR A 212 -1.75 -10.75 8.36
CA TYR A 212 -1.26 -10.40 9.70
C TYR A 212 -2.26 -9.54 10.46
N MET A 213 -2.78 -8.47 9.86
CA MET A 213 -3.79 -7.62 10.50
C MET A 213 -5.04 -8.43 10.88
N LYS A 214 -5.48 -9.35 10.00
CA LYS A 214 -6.58 -10.27 10.31
C LYS A 214 -6.26 -11.17 11.50
N ALA A 215 -5.05 -11.70 11.57
CA ALA A 215 -4.62 -12.56 12.68
C ALA A 215 -4.59 -11.80 14.03
N VAL A 216 -4.19 -10.53 14.01
CA VAL A 216 -4.24 -9.67 15.21
C VAL A 216 -5.69 -9.36 15.61
N ALA A 217 -6.57 -9.11 14.63
CA ALA A 217 -7.98 -8.85 14.88
C ALA A 217 -8.70 -10.07 15.48
N THR A 218 -8.40 -11.27 14.99
CA THR A 218 -9.01 -12.51 15.50
C THR A 218 -8.37 -13.01 16.80
N GLY A 219 -7.25 -12.41 17.24
CA GLY A 219 -6.48 -12.88 18.40
C GLY A 219 -5.66 -14.15 18.13
N ALA A 220 -5.48 -14.51 16.86
CA ALA A 220 -4.56 -15.59 16.48
C ALA A 220 -3.09 -15.17 16.62
N VAL A 221 -2.81 -13.86 16.66
CA VAL A 221 -1.52 -13.26 16.96
C VAL A 221 -1.74 -12.11 17.93
N GLU A 222 -0.93 -12.03 18.98
CA GLU A 222 -0.93 -10.89 19.90
C GLU A 222 -0.17 -9.70 19.29
N PRO A 223 -0.57 -8.44 19.57
CA PRO A 223 0.24 -7.28 19.21
C PRO A 223 1.61 -7.33 19.93
N GLY A 224 2.60 -6.61 19.40
CA GLY A 224 3.98 -6.64 19.93
C GLY A 224 4.95 -7.45 19.07
N THR A 225 4.59 -7.75 17.81
CA THR A 225 5.51 -8.43 16.90
C THR A 225 6.67 -7.51 16.53
N VAL A 226 7.87 -7.88 16.94
CA VAL A 226 9.12 -7.22 16.51
C VAL A 226 9.58 -7.86 15.20
N MET A 227 9.76 -7.04 14.18
CA MET A 227 10.32 -7.46 12.90
C MET A 227 11.81 -7.19 12.87
N THR A 228 12.56 -8.18 12.40
CA THR A 228 13.98 -8.03 12.09
C THR A 228 14.21 -8.13 10.59
N THR A 229 15.24 -7.42 10.12
CA THR A 229 15.79 -7.58 8.78
C THR A 229 17.21 -8.14 8.83
N ALA A 230 17.60 -8.79 9.93
CA ALA A 230 18.85 -9.53 10.03
C ALA A 230 18.96 -10.62 8.95
N ASP A 231 20.18 -11.10 8.72
CA ASP A 231 20.48 -12.05 7.64
C ASP A 231 19.70 -13.38 7.76
N ASP A 232 19.26 -13.74 8.96
CA ASP A 232 18.49 -14.93 9.29
C ASP A 232 16.97 -14.68 9.44
N ALA A 233 16.48 -13.49 9.05
CA ALA A 233 15.05 -13.21 9.05
C ALA A 233 14.29 -14.26 8.23
N PRO A 234 13.13 -14.75 8.71
CA PRO A 234 12.40 -15.83 8.05
C PRO A 234 11.72 -15.33 6.77
N THR A 235 12.42 -15.43 5.64
CA THR A 235 11.95 -14.94 4.33
C THR A 235 11.26 -16.01 3.48
N GLN A 236 11.08 -17.20 4.04
CA GLN A 236 10.35 -18.31 3.44
C GLN A 236 9.39 -18.90 4.49
N PRO A 237 8.22 -19.42 4.06
CA PRO A 237 7.35 -20.15 4.97
C PRO A 237 8.04 -21.43 5.44
N PHE A 238 7.85 -21.80 6.71
CA PHE A 238 8.39 -23.04 7.25
C PHE A 238 7.87 -24.25 6.46
N ALA A 239 8.80 -25.09 6.02
CA ALA A 239 8.49 -26.35 5.34
C ALA A 239 7.68 -27.28 6.25
N GLN A 240 6.77 -28.06 5.67
CA GLN A 240 6.01 -29.11 6.37
C GLN A 240 6.90 -30.32 6.67
#